data_AF-A0A520AE08-F1
#
_entry.id   AF-A0A520AE08-F1
#
_cell.length_a   1.000
_cell.length_b   1.000
_cell.length_c   1.000
_cell.angle_alpha   90.00
_cell.angle_beta   90.00
_cell.angle_gamma   90.00
#
_symmetry.space_group_name_H-M   'P 1'
#
loop_
_entity.id
_entity.type
_entity.pdbx_description
1 polymer ?
#
loop_
_entity_poly.entity_id
_entity_poly.type
_entity_poly.pdbx_seq_one_letter_code
_entity_poly.pdbx_strand_id
1 'polypeptide(L)'
;MVILLPLIGYWLFATILGVVYKANLIPVITFLYILILGVTSSLIYLFQINRIVPSARKSRIAKLIKDWKKPYPSLFLYYLFRKLGLSLILTKVCTLLVIASVDNGYGDLINDQRVSSIIMLGVILAHSFLIYKDHHFKETYLSFSRNMPYRPFAVLKNFSLMLLVLIAPELLWLFATHGLPEAMKTVLLALSLGLLLRSLIYLTGLQIYRYLIWTFCLFVIEFYIVMYSQIWLLFSFNTLVSLAIFYSFYYKPNQTISHS
;
A
#
# COMPACT_ATOMS: atom_id res chain seq x y z
N MET A 1 -12.99 18.98 -18.20
CA MET A 1 -13.30 20.42 -18.40
C MET A 1 -12.28 21.31 -17.69
N VAL A 2 -12.03 21.18 -16.38
CA VAL A 2 -11.04 22.01 -15.65
C VAL A 2 -9.59 21.86 -16.16
N ILE A 3 -9.20 20.67 -16.63
CA ILE A 3 -7.84 20.38 -17.14
C ILE A 3 -7.52 21.13 -18.46
N LEU A 4 -8.53 21.53 -19.23
CA LEU A 4 -8.37 22.20 -20.54
C LEU A 4 -8.28 23.73 -20.43
N LEU A 5 -8.56 24.29 -19.26
CA LEU A 5 -8.56 25.74 -19.01
C LEU A 5 -7.21 26.43 -19.35
N PRO A 6 -6.04 25.92 -18.90
CA PRO A 6 -4.76 26.54 -19.27
C PRO A 6 -4.47 26.44 -20.77
N LEU A 7 -4.91 25.35 -21.42
CA LEU A 7 -4.68 25.09 -22.83
C LEU A 7 -5.46 26.05 -23.74
N ILE A 8 -6.70 26.37 -23.36
CA ILE A 8 -7.53 27.38 -24.03
C ILE A 8 -6.91 28.78 -23.87
N GLY A 9 -6.33 29.08 -22.70
CA GLY A 9 -5.58 30.31 -22.46
C GLY A 9 -4.37 30.46 -23.39
N TYR A 10 -3.58 29.40 -23.55
CA TYR A 10 -2.43 29.40 -24.48
C TYR A 10 -2.85 29.57 -25.94
N TRP A 11 -3.99 29.00 -26.36
CA TRP A 11 -4.51 29.20 -27.71
C TRP A 11 -4.94 30.64 -27.96
N LEU A 12 -5.66 31.25 -27.02
CA LEU A 12 -6.05 32.67 -27.10
C LEU A 12 -4.84 33.60 -27.13
N PHE A 13 -3.79 33.27 -26.38
CA PHE A 13 -2.54 34.03 -26.42
C PHE A 13 -1.83 33.90 -27.78
N ALA A 14 -1.80 32.70 -28.35
CA ALA A 14 -1.21 32.44 -29.66
C ALA A 14 -1.98 33.11 -30.81
N THR A 15 -3.31 33.19 -30.74
CA THR A 15 -4.14 33.88 -31.76
C THR A 15 -3.91 35.39 -31.72
N ILE A 16 -3.84 36.00 -30.54
CA ILE A 16 -3.53 37.43 -30.38
C ILE A 16 -2.15 37.76 -30.98
N LEU A 17 -1.13 36.95 -30.66
CA LEU A 17 0.21 37.13 -31.23
C LEU A 17 0.24 36.91 -32.75
N GLY A 18 -0.48 35.89 -33.26
CA GLY A 18 -0.54 35.61 -34.70
C GLY A 18 -1.12 36.76 -35.53
N VAL A 19 -2.15 37.44 -35.01
CA VAL A 19 -2.77 38.61 -35.66
C VAL A 19 -1.84 39.82 -35.64
N VAL A 20 -1.15 40.09 -34.52
CA VAL A 20 -0.23 41.24 -34.38
C VAL A 20 0.99 41.10 -35.30
N TYR A 21 1.56 39.89 -35.41
CA TYR A 21 2.76 39.64 -36.20
C TYR A 21 2.50 39.20 -37.65
N LYS A 22 1.24 39.22 -38.13
CA LYS A 22 0.78 38.71 -39.44
C LYS A 22 1.20 37.24 -39.72
N ALA A 23 1.54 36.49 -38.66
CA ALA A 23 2.00 35.12 -38.72
C ALA A 23 0.82 34.14 -38.50
N ASN A 24 -0.11 34.12 -39.46
CA ASN A 24 -1.35 33.32 -39.40
C ASN A 24 -1.13 31.80 -39.32
N LEU A 25 0.09 31.32 -39.54
CA LEU A 25 0.44 29.90 -39.47
C LEU A 25 0.47 29.38 -38.03
N ILE A 26 0.90 30.20 -37.07
CA ILE A 26 1.12 29.81 -35.67
C ILE A 26 -0.22 29.50 -34.95
N PRO A 27 -1.28 30.32 -35.09
CA PRO A 27 -2.60 30.02 -34.50
C PRO A 27 -3.24 28.75 -35.07
N VAL A 28 -3.01 28.46 -36.35
CA VAL A 28 -3.56 27.27 -37.03
C VAL A 28 -2.89 26.01 -36.53
N ILE A 29 -1.56 26.00 -36.40
CA ILE A 29 -0.79 24.85 -35.89
C ILE A 29 -1.16 24.56 -34.43
N THR A 30 -1.25 25.60 -33.60
CA THR A 30 -1.63 25.45 -32.18
C THR A 30 -3.05 24.94 -32.01
N PHE A 31 -4.00 25.38 -32.84
CA PHE A 31 -5.38 24.84 -32.85
C PHE A 31 -5.40 23.34 -33.21
N LEU A 32 -4.69 22.97 -34.27
CA LEU A 32 -4.62 21.59 -34.76
C LEU A 32 -3.98 20.66 -33.72
N TYR A 33 -2.94 21.14 -33.04
CA TYR A 33 -2.30 20.43 -31.92
C TYR A 33 -3.26 20.16 -30.76
N ILE A 34 -4.05 21.17 -30.35
CA ILE A 34 -5.03 21.04 -29.28
C ILE A 34 -6.15 20.06 -29.67
N LEU A 35 -6.58 20.07 -30.93
CA LEU A 35 -7.56 19.11 -31.43
C LEU A 35 -7.05 17.67 -31.37
N ILE A 36 -5.82 17.42 -31.82
CA ILE A 36 -5.20 16.09 -31.76
C ILE A 36 -5.08 15.61 -30.30
N LEU A 37 -4.65 16.49 -29.39
CA LEU A 37 -4.58 16.20 -27.95
C LEU A 37 -5.96 15.88 -27.36
N GLY A 38 -7.00 16.61 -27.75
CA GLY A 38 -8.37 16.36 -27.30
C GLY A 38 -8.92 15.02 -27.78
N VAL A 39 -8.73 14.71 -29.06
CA VAL A 39 -9.17 13.44 -29.68
C VAL A 39 -8.42 12.26 -29.08
N THR A 40 -7.10 12.33 -28.96
CA THR A 40 -6.30 11.26 -28.35
C THR A 40 -6.66 11.03 -26.88
N SER A 41 -6.84 12.09 -26.10
CA SER A 41 -7.28 11.98 -24.70
C SER A 41 -8.67 11.36 -24.58
N SER A 42 -9.60 11.77 -25.43
CA SER A 42 -10.96 11.20 -25.48
C SER A 42 -10.94 9.73 -25.89
N LEU A 43 -10.13 9.35 -26.89
CA LEU A 43 -9.95 7.97 -27.31
C LEU A 43 -9.34 7.11 -26.20
N ILE A 44 -8.28 7.58 -25.53
CA ILE A 44 -7.66 6.87 -24.39
C ILE A 44 -8.69 6.67 -23.26
N TYR A 45 -9.50 7.68 -22.98
CA TYR A 45 -10.55 7.62 -21.98
C TYR A 45 -11.66 6.63 -22.36
N LEU A 46 -12.11 6.65 -23.62
CA LEU A 46 -13.05 5.68 -24.18
C LEU A 46 -12.50 4.25 -24.16
N PHE A 47 -11.23 4.06 -24.50
CA PHE A 47 -10.57 2.76 -24.41
C PHE A 47 -10.44 2.28 -22.97
N GLN A 48 -10.18 3.16 -22.01
CA GLN A 48 -10.17 2.80 -20.59
C GLN A 48 -11.56 2.44 -20.07
N ILE A 49 -12.60 3.19 -20.44
CA ILE A 49 -13.98 2.92 -20.03
C ILE A 49 -14.53 1.65 -20.68
N ASN A 50 -14.28 1.43 -21.98
CA ASN A 50 -14.68 0.20 -22.65
C ASN A 50 -13.95 -1.04 -22.11
N ARG A 51 -12.79 -0.85 -21.45
CA ARG A 51 -12.11 -1.92 -20.70
C ARG A 51 -12.76 -2.24 -19.34
N ILE A 52 -13.65 -1.40 -18.83
CA ILE A 52 -14.34 -1.57 -17.54
C ILE A 52 -15.61 -2.44 -17.70
N VAL A 53 -16.11 -2.65 -18.93
CA VAL A 53 -17.10 -3.71 -19.19
C VAL A 53 -16.36 -5.06 -19.19
N PRO A 54 -16.64 -5.97 -18.25
CA PRO A 54 -15.95 -7.25 -18.17
C PRO A 54 -16.46 -8.16 -19.28
N SER A 55 -15.95 -7.98 -20.49
CA SER A 55 -15.86 -9.06 -21.45
C SER A 55 -15.02 -10.14 -20.78
N ALA A 56 -15.69 -11.24 -20.43
CA ALA A 56 -15.14 -12.40 -19.76
C ALA A 56 -13.98 -12.96 -20.59
N ARG A 57 -12.77 -12.45 -20.34
CA ARG A 57 -11.53 -12.99 -20.90
C ARG A 57 -11.37 -14.39 -20.31
N LYS A 58 -11.79 -15.40 -21.07
CA LYS A 58 -11.58 -16.83 -20.82
C LYS A 58 -10.06 -17.10 -20.76
N SER A 59 -9.42 -16.78 -19.63
CA SER A 59 -8.05 -17.20 -19.38
C SER A 59 -8.07 -18.66 -18.91
N ARG A 60 -7.18 -19.49 -19.47
CA ARG A 60 -7.01 -20.90 -19.06
C ARG A 60 -6.66 -21.02 -17.56
N ILE A 61 -6.11 -19.97 -16.97
CA ILE A 61 -5.79 -19.85 -15.54
C ILE A 61 -7.06 -19.76 -14.67
N ALA A 62 -8.13 -19.12 -15.17
CA ALA A 62 -9.39 -19.01 -14.43
C ALA A 62 -10.13 -20.36 -14.30
N LYS A 63 -9.90 -21.31 -15.21
CA LYS A 63 -10.44 -22.68 -15.09
C LYS A 63 -9.75 -23.47 -13.97
N LEU A 64 -8.45 -23.28 -13.76
CA LEU A 64 -7.68 -23.98 -12.72
C LEU A 64 -8.02 -23.49 -11.29
N ILE A 65 -8.52 -22.26 -11.15
CA ILE A 65 -8.83 -21.62 -9.86
C ILE A 65 -10.32 -21.73 -9.50
N LYS A 66 -11.15 -22.34 -10.35
CA LYS A 66 -12.62 -22.36 -10.19
C LYS A 66 -13.08 -23.19 -8.97
N ASP A 67 -12.38 -24.27 -8.66
CA ASP A 67 -12.80 -25.22 -7.63
C ASP A 67 -12.12 -24.99 -6.26
N TRP A 68 -11.24 -24.00 -6.16
CA TRP A 68 -10.62 -23.67 -4.89
C TRP A 68 -11.61 -22.87 -4.03
N LYS A 69 -12.06 -23.43 -2.89
CA LYS A 69 -12.80 -22.69 -1.86
C LYS A 69 -11.93 -21.51 -1.41
N LYS A 70 -12.11 -20.35 -2.02
CA LYS A 70 -11.24 -19.17 -1.84
C LYS A 70 -11.27 -18.76 -0.36
N PRO A 71 -10.16 -18.97 0.38
CA PRO A 71 -10.13 -18.56 1.78
C PRO A 71 -10.30 -17.05 1.86
N TYR A 72 -11.05 -16.55 2.85
CA TYR A 72 -11.31 -15.12 3.06
C TYR A 72 -10.09 -14.19 2.86
N PRO A 73 -8.87 -14.49 3.36
CA PRO A 73 -7.68 -13.67 3.10
C PRO A 73 -7.21 -13.63 1.63
N SER A 74 -7.50 -14.66 0.80
CA SER A 74 -7.07 -14.66 -0.61
C SER A 74 -7.82 -13.64 -1.46
N LEU A 75 -8.99 -13.17 -1.00
CA LEU A 75 -9.78 -12.15 -1.71
C LEU A 75 -9.03 -10.81 -1.78
N PHE A 76 -8.34 -10.43 -0.70
CA PHE A 76 -7.52 -9.21 -0.72
C PHE A 76 -6.33 -9.36 -1.67
N LEU A 77 -5.64 -10.51 -1.67
CA LEU A 77 -4.55 -10.76 -2.64
C LEU A 77 -5.04 -10.64 -4.08
N TYR A 78 -6.21 -11.19 -4.39
CA TYR A 78 -6.80 -11.06 -5.72
C TYR A 78 -7.13 -9.62 -6.09
N TYR A 79 -7.69 -8.86 -5.15
CA TYR A 79 -7.94 -7.44 -5.32
C TYR A 79 -6.64 -6.66 -5.52
N LEU A 80 -5.59 -7.01 -4.77
CA LEU A 80 -4.27 -6.40 -4.83
C LEU A 80 -3.67 -6.56 -6.23
N PHE A 81 -3.62 -7.77 -6.77
CA PHE A 81 -3.09 -8.03 -8.11
C PHE A 81 -3.92 -7.41 -9.23
N ARG A 82 -5.25 -7.33 -9.08
CA ARG A 82 -6.13 -6.82 -10.14
C ARG A 82 -6.30 -5.31 -10.16
N LYS A 83 -6.40 -4.67 -9.00
CA LYS A 83 -6.73 -3.23 -8.90
C LYS A 83 -5.60 -2.39 -8.31
N LEU A 84 -4.70 -2.96 -7.53
CA LEU A 84 -3.62 -2.24 -6.84
C LEU A 84 -2.23 -2.69 -7.30
N GLY A 85 -2.10 -3.24 -8.51
CA GLY A 85 -0.83 -3.75 -9.03
C GLY A 85 0.28 -2.69 -9.01
N LEU A 86 -0.05 -1.44 -9.33
CA LEU A 86 0.91 -0.32 -9.27
C LEU A 86 1.37 -0.03 -7.84
N SER A 87 0.45 -0.02 -6.86
CA SER A 87 0.83 0.16 -5.44
C SER A 87 1.69 -0.99 -4.94
N LEU A 88 1.44 -2.22 -5.36
CA LEU A 88 2.29 -3.37 -5.04
C LEU A 88 3.70 -3.19 -5.60
N ILE A 89 3.82 -2.86 -6.89
CA ILE A 89 5.12 -2.64 -7.55
C ILE A 89 5.88 -1.51 -6.85
N LEU A 90 5.23 -0.37 -6.60
CA LEU A 90 5.86 0.76 -5.90
C LEU A 90 6.33 0.37 -4.50
N THR A 91 5.51 -0.38 -3.75
CA THR A 91 5.90 -0.85 -2.41
C THR A 91 7.11 -1.75 -2.48
N LYS A 92 7.18 -2.66 -3.47
CA LYS A 92 8.33 -3.55 -3.67
C LYS A 92 9.59 -2.84 -4.12
N VAL A 93 9.46 -1.85 -5.00
CA VAL A 93 10.61 -1.01 -5.37
C VAL A 93 11.10 -0.23 -4.15
N CYS A 94 10.19 0.33 -3.36
CA CYS A 94 10.53 1.05 -2.14
C CYS A 94 11.24 0.13 -1.11
N THR A 95 10.76 -1.10 -0.91
CA THR A 95 11.38 -2.04 0.03
C THR A 95 12.75 -2.49 -0.44
N LEU A 96 12.93 -2.73 -1.74
CA LEU A 96 14.24 -3.03 -2.32
C LEU A 96 15.22 -1.85 -2.18
N LEU A 97 14.76 -0.62 -2.38
CA LEU A 97 15.59 0.56 -2.17
C LEU A 97 16.00 0.69 -0.70
N VAL A 98 15.10 0.43 0.25
CA VAL A 98 15.42 0.46 1.69
C VAL A 98 16.48 -0.59 2.02
N ILE A 99 16.29 -1.83 1.56
CA ILE A 99 17.25 -2.91 1.75
C ILE A 99 18.60 -2.50 1.17
N ALA A 100 18.66 -2.13 -0.12
CA ALA A 100 19.90 -1.76 -0.79
C ALA A 100 20.60 -0.56 -0.17
N SER A 101 19.85 0.44 0.33
CA SER A 101 20.44 1.65 0.92
C SER A 101 21.11 1.35 2.25
N VAL A 102 20.45 0.59 3.12
CA VAL A 102 20.99 0.26 4.45
C VAL A 102 22.10 -0.79 4.33
N ASP A 103 21.92 -1.78 3.46
CA ASP A 103 22.91 -2.85 3.24
C ASP A 103 24.23 -2.29 2.70
N ASN A 104 24.19 -1.38 1.72
CA ASN A 104 25.41 -0.73 1.21
C ASN A 104 26.02 0.24 2.22
N GLY A 105 25.20 0.93 3.03
CA GLY A 105 25.68 1.89 4.03
C GLY A 105 26.33 1.24 5.25
N TYR A 106 25.91 0.03 5.60
CA TYR A 106 26.33 -0.68 6.82
C TYR A 106 26.84 -2.11 6.51
N GLY A 107 27.34 -2.37 5.30
CA GLY A 107 27.71 -3.71 4.83
C GLY A 107 28.72 -4.45 5.72
N ASP A 108 29.64 -3.72 6.35
CA ASP A 108 30.60 -4.30 7.30
C ASP A 108 29.94 -4.78 8.61
N LEU A 109 28.74 -4.27 8.92
CA LEU A 109 27.93 -4.58 10.09
C LEU A 109 26.69 -5.43 9.73
N ILE A 110 26.67 -6.08 8.57
CA ILE A 110 25.50 -6.84 8.10
C ILE A 110 25.08 -7.96 9.06
N ASN A 111 26.01 -8.51 9.85
CA ASN A 111 25.71 -9.52 10.86
C ASN A 111 25.15 -8.94 12.18
N ASP A 112 25.15 -7.61 12.35
CA ASP A 112 24.55 -6.98 13.51
C ASP A 112 23.01 -7.04 13.40
N GLN A 113 22.38 -7.66 14.40
CA GLN A 113 20.94 -7.80 14.50
C GLN A 113 20.19 -6.46 14.35
N ARG A 114 20.80 -5.35 14.77
CA ARG A 114 20.24 -4.00 14.68
C ARG A 114 20.00 -3.57 13.24
N VAL A 115 20.93 -3.89 12.34
CA VAL A 115 20.83 -3.52 10.92
C VAL A 115 19.64 -4.22 10.28
N SER A 116 19.54 -5.54 10.46
CA SER A 116 18.39 -6.32 9.96
C SER A 116 17.05 -5.83 10.50
N SER A 117 17.02 -5.41 11.77
CA SER A 117 15.83 -4.90 12.45
C SER A 117 15.38 -3.55 11.91
N ILE A 118 16.32 -2.64 11.64
CA ILE A 118 16.03 -1.35 10.98
C ILE A 118 15.50 -1.58 9.57
N ILE A 119 16.12 -2.48 8.81
CA ILE A 119 15.67 -2.82 7.45
C ILE A 119 14.23 -3.32 7.50
N MET A 120 13.92 -4.26 8.39
CA MET A 120 12.57 -4.80 8.51
C MET A 120 11.55 -3.80 9.05
N LEU A 121 11.94 -2.88 9.94
CA LEU A 121 11.14 -1.73 10.34
C LEU A 121 10.74 -0.89 9.11
N GLY A 122 11.71 -0.55 8.25
CA GLY A 122 11.48 0.21 7.03
C GLY A 122 10.62 -0.56 6.01
N VAL A 123 10.82 -1.87 5.88
CA VAL A 123 10.00 -2.74 5.02
C VAL A 123 8.54 -2.74 5.49
N ILE A 124 8.29 -2.90 6.79
CA ILE A 124 6.92 -2.88 7.33
C ILE A 124 6.29 -1.48 7.19
N LEU A 125 7.07 -0.41 7.38
CA LEU A 125 6.63 0.96 7.14
C LEU A 125 6.20 1.17 5.68
N ALA A 126 6.98 0.69 4.70
CA ALA A 126 6.61 0.76 3.30
C ALA A 126 5.31 -0.02 3.00
N HIS A 127 5.13 -1.18 3.65
CA HIS A 127 3.91 -1.97 3.54
C HIS A 127 2.71 -1.41 4.33
N SER A 128 2.90 -0.39 5.18
CA SER A 128 1.83 0.22 5.99
C SER A 128 0.65 0.70 5.13
N PHE A 129 0.92 1.22 3.93
CA PHE A 129 -0.11 1.62 2.98
C PHE A 129 -0.95 0.44 2.49
N LEU A 130 -0.32 -0.71 2.20
CA LEU A 130 -1.03 -1.92 1.80
C LEU A 130 -1.82 -2.53 2.96
N ILE A 131 -1.30 -2.45 4.19
CA ILE A 131 -2.02 -2.83 5.41
C ILE A 131 -3.29 -1.98 5.58
N TYR A 132 -3.20 -0.67 5.34
CA TYR A 132 -4.35 0.23 5.33
C TYR A 132 -5.37 -0.14 4.26
N LYS A 133 -4.90 -0.39 3.02
CA LYS A 133 -5.79 -0.78 1.91
C LYS A 133 -6.48 -2.12 2.16
N ASP A 134 -5.84 -3.08 2.82
CA ASP A 134 -6.49 -4.31 3.26
C ASP A 134 -7.64 -4.04 4.24
N HIS A 135 -7.43 -3.15 5.21
CA HIS A 135 -8.48 -2.78 6.16
C HIS A 135 -9.65 -2.09 5.45
N HIS A 136 -9.33 -1.07 4.65
CA HIS A 136 -10.31 -0.34 3.87
C HIS A 136 -11.12 -1.26 2.94
N PHE A 137 -10.46 -2.22 2.27
CA PHE A 137 -11.12 -3.19 1.42
C PHE A 137 -12.12 -4.05 2.21
N LYS A 138 -11.74 -4.53 3.39
CA LYS A 138 -12.60 -5.36 4.25
C LYS A 138 -13.80 -4.59 4.78
N GLU A 139 -13.63 -3.35 5.23
CA GLU A 139 -14.74 -2.53 5.69
C GLU A 139 -15.68 -2.10 4.54
N THR A 140 -15.14 -1.81 3.34
CA THR A 140 -15.94 -1.31 2.22
C THR A 140 -16.68 -2.42 1.46
N TYR A 141 -16.01 -3.54 1.16
CA TYR A 141 -16.53 -4.58 0.28
C TYR A 141 -16.97 -5.86 1.04
N LEU A 142 -16.51 -6.04 2.27
CA LEU A 142 -16.76 -7.22 3.08
C LEU A 142 -17.31 -6.86 4.46
N SER A 143 -18.09 -5.78 4.55
CA SER A 143 -18.69 -5.31 5.82
C SER A 143 -19.50 -6.42 6.51
N PHE A 144 -20.17 -7.29 5.74
CA PHE A 144 -20.89 -8.47 6.26
C PHE A 144 -20.00 -9.45 7.03
N SER A 145 -18.69 -9.46 6.80
CA SER A 145 -17.75 -10.34 7.49
C SER A 145 -17.68 -10.11 8.99
N ARG A 146 -18.02 -8.91 9.47
CA ARG A 146 -18.08 -8.58 10.90
C ARG A 146 -19.24 -9.29 11.61
N ASN A 147 -20.28 -9.66 10.87
CA ASN A 147 -21.45 -10.39 11.40
C ASN A 147 -21.26 -11.91 11.34
N MET A 148 -20.17 -12.39 10.74
CA MET A 148 -19.86 -13.82 10.76
C MET A 148 -19.23 -14.21 12.10
N PRO A 149 -19.49 -15.42 12.61
CA PRO A 149 -18.97 -15.92 13.89
C PRO A 149 -17.47 -16.28 13.81
N TYR A 150 -16.66 -15.35 13.32
CA TYR A 150 -15.21 -15.51 13.31
C TYR A 150 -14.64 -15.17 14.68
N ARG A 151 -13.78 -16.06 15.18
CA ARG A 151 -13.03 -15.78 16.40
C ARG A 151 -12.07 -14.61 16.15
N PRO A 152 -11.94 -13.64 17.08
CA PRO A 152 -11.07 -12.47 16.93
C PRO A 152 -9.62 -12.87 16.63
N PHE A 153 -9.14 -13.92 17.28
CA PHE A 153 -7.80 -14.47 17.02
C PHE A 153 -7.63 -15.03 15.59
N ALA A 154 -8.68 -15.57 14.98
CA ALA A 154 -8.62 -16.05 13.59
C ALA A 154 -8.42 -14.89 12.61
N VAL A 155 -8.97 -13.71 12.91
CA VAL A 155 -8.77 -12.49 12.09
C VAL A 155 -7.30 -12.06 12.13
N LEU A 156 -6.69 -12.00 13.32
CA LEU A 156 -5.27 -11.65 13.49
C LEU A 156 -4.35 -12.69 12.85
N LYS A 157 -4.65 -13.98 12.99
CA LYS A 157 -3.90 -15.07 12.33
C LYS A 157 -3.97 -14.95 10.81
N ASN A 158 -5.16 -14.72 10.25
CA ASN A 158 -5.34 -14.55 8.80
C ASN A 158 -4.59 -13.32 8.28
N PHE A 159 -4.60 -12.22 9.03
CA PHE A 159 -3.81 -11.04 8.69
C PHE A 159 -2.31 -11.32 8.76
N SER A 160 -1.83 -12.02 9.79
CA SER A 160 -0.42 -12.40 9.93
C SER A 160 0.06 -13.24 8.74
N LEU A 161 -0.72 -14.24 8.33
CA LEU A 161 -0.42 -15.05 7.14
C LEU A 161 -0.38 -14.20 5.87
N MET A 162 -1.35 -13.29 5.70
CA MET A 162 -1.37 -12.37 4.57
C MET A 162 -0.15 -11.45 4.56
N LEU A 163 0.25 -10.93 5.72
CA LEU A 163 1.43 -10.10 5.87
C LEU A 163 2.69 -10.88 5.48
N LEU A 164 2.86 -12.12 5.97
CA LEU A 164 3.99 -12.99 5.61
C LEU A 164 4.07 -13.23 4.10
N VAL A 165 2.94 -13.51 3.45
CA VAL A 165 2.88 -13.65 1.99
C VAL A 165 3.27 -12.35 1.30
N LEU A 166 2.83 -11.22 1.85
CA LEU A 166 3.13 -9.90 1.29
C LEU A 166 4.63 -9.60 1.37
N ILE A 167 5.28 -9.86 2.51
CA ILE A 167 6.72 -9.61 2.73
C ILE A 167 7.61 -10.80 2.34
N ALA A 168 7.07 -11.82 1.67
CA ALA A 168 7.79 -13.05 1.33
C ALA A 168 9.15 -12.82 0.61
N PRO A 169 9.28 -11.94 -0.40
CA PRO A 169 10.58 -11.76 -1.05
C PRO A 169 11.61 -11.11 -0.12
N GLU A 170 11.18 -10.21 0.77
CA GLU A 170 12.06 -9.61 1.79
C GLU A 170 12.46 -10.62 2.86
N LEU A 171 11.58 -11.55 3.23
CA LEU A 171 11.90 -12.65 4.13
C LEU A 171 12.95 -13.60 3.51
N LEU A 172 12.80 -13.94 2.22
CA LEU A 172 13.78 -14.77 1.52
C LEU A 172 15.17 -14.13 1.52
N TRP A 173 15.24 -12.81 1.29
CA TRP A 173 16.49 -12.06 1.43
C TRP A 173 17.05 -12.15 2.86
N LEU A 174 16.22 -11.89 3.87
CA LEU A 174 16.63 -11.91 5.28
C LEU A 174 17.22 -13.28 5.71
N PHE A 175 16.58 -14.39 5.32
CA PHE A 175 17.06 -15.74 5.62
C PHE A 175 18.29 -16.16 4.80
N ALA A 176 18.50 -15.55 3.63
CA ALA A 176 19.67 -15.81 2.81
C ALA A 176 20.91 -15.07 3.33
N THR A 177 20.74 -13.90 3.93
CA THR A 177 21.85 -13.05 4.41
C THR A 177 22.17 -13.25 5.89
N HIS A 178 21.17 -13.58 6.73
CA HIS A 178 21.34 -13.69 8.18
C HIS A 178 21.14 -15.13 8.66
N GLY A 179 21.79 -15.47 9.78
CA GLY A 179 21.58 -16.76 10.43
C GLY A 179 20.13 -16.97 10.87
N LEU A 180 19.67 -18.22 10.84
CA LEU A 180 18.30 -18.62 11.20
C LEU A 180 17.78 -18.02 12.53
N PRO A 181 18.53 -18.02 13.64
CA PRO A 181 18.01 -17.46 14.90
C PRO A 181 17.80 -15.94 14.84
N GLU A 182 18.70 -15.19 14.19
CA GLU A 182 18.57 -13.74 14.08
C GLU A 182 17.45 -13.36 13.11
N ALA A 183 17.38 -14.03 11.97
CA ALA A 183 16.28 -13.85 11.02
C ALA A 183 14.92 -14.08 11.69
N MET A 184 14.76 -15.16 12.47
CA MET A 184 13.51 -15.45 13.18
C MET A 184 13.11 -14.35 14.17
N LYS A 185 14.05 -13.80 14.95
CA LYS A 185 13.77 -12.68 15.86
C LYS A 185 13.27 -11.46 15.08
N THR A 186 13.92 -11.15 13.97
CA THR A 186 13.55 -10.01 13.12
C THR A 186 12.20 -10.23 12.42
N VAL A 187 11.86 -11.46 12.03
CA VAL A 187 10.52 -11.81 11.51
C VAL A 187 9.45 -11.60 12.58
N LEU A 188 9.69 -12.04 13.81
CA LEU A 188 8.76 -11.84 14.92
C LEU A 188 8.54 -10.35 15.20
N LEU A 189 9.59 -9.55 15.18
CA LEU A 189 9.49 -8.09 15.29
C LEU A 189 8.62 -7.52 14.17
N ALA A 190 8.91 -7.86 12.91
CA ALA A 190 8.16 -7.40 11.74
C ALA A 190 6.67 -7.77 11.80
N LEU A 191 6.36 -8.98 12.24
CA LEU A 191 4.99 -9.44 12.47
C LEU A 191 4.29 -8.64 13.57
N SER A 192 4.95 -8.45 14.71
CA SER A 192 4.38 -7.71 15.85
C SER A 192 4.07 -6.26 15.49
N LEU A 193 4.97 -5.60 14.76
CA LEU A 193 4.76 -4.26 14.25
C LEU A 193 3.63 -4.23 13.22
N GLY A 194 3.60 -5.16 12.27
CA GLY A 194 2.52 -5.24 11.29
C GLY A 194 1.15 -5.42 11.94
N LEU A 195 1.06 -6.20 13.02
CA LEU A 195 -0.15 -6.35 13.84
C LEU A 195 -0.52 -5.06 14.57
N LEU A 196 0.47 -4.36 15.14
CA LEU A 196 0.27 -3.06 15.77
C LEU A 196 -0.27 -2.04 14.76
N LEU A 197 0.35 -1.91 13.59
CA LEU A 197 -0.13 -1.03 12.52
C LEU A 197 -1.54 -1.40 12.06
N ARG A 198 -1.83 -2.70 11.94
CA ARG A 198 -3.20 -3.15 11.64
C ARG A 198 -4.19 -2.71 12.72
N SER A 199 -3.78 -2.77 13.98
CA SER A 199 -4.64 -2.44 15.12
C SER A 199 -4.84 -0.94 15.26
N LEU A 200 -3.81 -0.15 14.92
CA LEU A 200 -3.83 1.30 14.89
C LEU A 200 -4.95 1.87 14.00
N ILE A 201 -5.29 1.16 12.91
CA ILE A 201 -6.38 1.58 12.01
C ILE A 201 -7.73 1.66 12.73
N TYR A 202 -7.97 0.81 13.74
CA TYR A 202 -9.20 0.88 14.53
C TYR A 202 -9.28 2.18 15.36
N LEU A 203 -8.15 2.76 15.74
CA LEU A 203 -8.08 4.05 16.46
C LEU A 203 -8.22 5.24 15.51
N THR A 204 -7.59 5.18 14.34
CA THR A 204 -7.59 6.30 13.39
C THR A 204 -8.83 6.33 12.50
N GLY A 205 -9.56 5.22 12.43
CA GLY A 205 -10.61 5.01 11.43
C GLY A 205 -10.05 4.95 10.01
N LEU A 206 -10.92 5.17 9.02
CA LEU A 206 -10.56 5.22 7.59
C LEU A 206 -9.96 6.58 7.17
N GLN A 207 -9.22 7.23 8.08
CA GLN A 207 -8.50 8.48 7.82
C GLN A 207 -7.02 8.20 7.53
N ILE A 208 -6.67 8.08 6.26
CA ILE A 208 -5.32 7.69 5.83
C ILE A 208 -4.22 8.65 6.32
N TYR A 209 -4.48 9.97 6.32
CA TYR A 209 -3.49 10.96 6.73
C TYR A 209 -3.11 10.79 8.21
N ARG A 210 -4.11 10.65 9.08
CA ARG A 210 -3.90 10.40 10.51
C ARG A 210 -3.17 9.07 10.74
N TYR A 211 -3.56 8.02 10.02
CA TYR A 211 -2.88 6.72 10.08
C TYR A 211 -1.40 6.81 9.72
N LEU A 212 -1.06 7.51 8.63
CA LEU A 212 0.34 7.65 8.19
C LEU A 212 1.18 8.45 9.19
N ILE A 213 0.64 9.52 9.80
CA ILE A 213 1.34 10.26 10.86
C ILE A 213 1.66 9.35 12.04
N TRP A 214 0.67 8.62 12.57
CA TRP A 214 0.91 7.72 13.70
C TRP A 214 1.87 6.59 13.36
N THR A 215 1.78 6.03 12.16
CA THR A 215 2.70 5.00 11.65
C THR A 215 4.14 5.54 11.61
N PHE A 216 4.32 6.77 11.11
CA PHE A 216 5.63 7.41 11.06
C PHE A 216 6.19 7.70 12.47
N CYS A 217 5.37 8.24 13.38
CA CYS A 217 5.78 8.45 14.77
C CYS A 217 6.20 7.15 15.46
N LEU A 218 5.42 6.07 15.28
CA LEU A 218 5.77 4.74 15.80
C LEU A 218 7.09 4.23 15.23
N PHE A 219 7.28 4.36 13.91
CA PHE A 219 8.54 3.98 13.27
C PHE A 219 9.75 4.70 13.88
N VAL A 220 9.66 6.02 14.11
CA VAL A 220 10.75 6.79 14.71
C VAL A 220 11.06 6.30 16.12
N ILE A 221 10.04 6.06 16.95
CA ILE A 221 10.22 5.56 18.32
C ILE A 221 10.85 4.17 18.31
N GLU A 222 10.33 3.25 17.49
CA GLU A 222 10.86 1.89 17.41
C GLU A 222 12.28 1.85 16.84
N PHE A 223 12.60 2.72 15.88
CA PHE A 223 13.96 2.88 15.35
C PHE A 223 14.96 3.17 16.48
N TYR A 224 14.66 4.14 17.35
CA TYR A 224 15.53 4.46 18.48
C TYR A 224 15.66 3.29 19.47
N ILE A 225 14.59 2.56 19.75
CA ILE A 225 14.62 1.42 20.68
C ILE A 225 15.44 0.26 20.09
N VAL A 226 15.31 -0.01 18.78
CA VAL A 226 16.11 -1.03 18.07
C VAL A 226 17.60 -0.72 18.17
N MET A 227 18.01 0.55 18.18
CA MET A 227 19.42 0.92 18.35
C MET A 227 20.01 0.49 19.70
N TYR A 228 19.19 0.31 20.72
CA TYR A 228 19.59 -0.27 22.02
C TYR A 228 19.57 -1.80 22.06
N SER A 229 19.32 -2.48 20.93
CA SER A 229 19.29 -3.94 20.78
C SER A 229 18.18 -4.65 21.58
N GLN A 230 17.14 -3.94 22.02
CA GLN A 230 16.06 -4.47 22.88
C GLN A 230 14.88 -5.05 22.08
N ILE A 231 15.15 -5.98 21.17
CA ILE A 231 14.17 -6.48 20.19
C ILE A 231 13.06 -7.31 20.86
N TRP A 232 13.37 -8.09 21.90
CA TRP A 232 12.37 -8.86 22.63
C TRP A 232 11.36 -7.95 23.35
N LEU A 233 11.85 -6.86 23.95
CA LEU A 233 10.98 -5.88 24.61
C LEU A 233 10.03 -5.24 23.59
N LEU A 234 10.53 -4.85 22.42
CA LEU A 234 9.71 -4.32 21.33
C LEU A 234 8.67 -5.33 20.85
N PHE A 235 9.08 -6.58 20.61
CA PHE A 235 8.17 -7.64 20.20
C PHE A 235 7.01 -7.81 21.20
N SER A 236 7.32 -7.91 22.50
CA SER A 236 6.32 -8.05 23.56
C SER A 236 5.42 -6.82 23.63
N PHE A 237 5.99 -5.62 23.61
CA PHE A 237 5.24 -4.37 23.68
C PHE A 237 4.29 -4.21 22.49
N ASN A 238 4.77 -4.38 21.26
CA ASN A 238 3.97 -4.25 20.04
C ASN A 238 2.82 -5.25 20.01
N THR A 239 3.09 -6.50 20.40
CA THR A 239 2.07 -7.54 20.47
C THR A 239 1.01 -7.23 21.53
N LEU A 240 1.42 -6.82 22.73
CA LEU A 240 0.50 -6.49 23.82
C LEU A 240 -0.38 -5.29 23.48
N VAL A 241 0.21 -4.21 22.97
CA VAL A 241 -0.52 -3.00 22.58
C VAL A 241 -1.45 -3.29 21.40
N SER A 242 -0.98 -4.06 20.40
CA SER A 242 -1.81 -4.51 19.28
C SER A 242 -3.05 -5.26 19.76
N LEU A 243 -2.87 -6.24 20.65
CA LEU A 243 -3.98 -7.03 21.18
C LEU A 243 -4.93 -6.16 22.02
N ALA A 244 -4.40 -5.28 22.88
CA ALA A 244 -5.21 -4.39 23.71
C ALA A 244 -6.10 -3.47 22.85
N ILE A 245 -5.54 -2.85 21.82
CA ILE A 245 -6.28 -2.00 20.88
C ILE A 245 -7.31 -2.84 20.12
N PHE A 246 -6.88 -3.98 19.57
CA PHE A 246 -7.76 -4.85 18.77
C PHE A 246 -8.97 -5.31 19.59
N TYR A 247 -8.79 -5.85 20.79
CA TYR A 247 -9.90 -6.30 21.62
C TYR A 247 -10.82 -5.16 22.07
N SER A 248 -10.27 -3.97 22.34
CA SER A 248 -11.04 -2.82 22.82
C SER A 248 -11.95 -2.22 21.74
N PHE A 249 -11.51 -2.24 20.47
CA PHE A 249 -12.18 -1.52 19.38
C PHE A 249 -12.78 -2.42 18.30
N TYR A 250 -12.44 -3.71 18.22
CA TYR A 250 -12.96 -4.59 17.17
C TYR A 250 -14.50 -4.75 17.22
N TYR A 251 -15.05 -4.92 18.44
CA TYR A 251 -16.49 -5.11 18.67
C TYR A 251 -17.28 -3.80 18.82
N LYS A 252 -16.60 -2.66 18.90
CA LYS A 252 -17.24 -1.35 18.96
C LYS A 252 -17.29 -0.81 17.52
N PRO A 253 -18.44 -0.86 16.82
CA PRO A 253 -18.55 -0.15 15.56
C PRO A 253 -18.33 1.33 15.84
N ASN A 254 -17.26 1.91 15.28
CA ASN A 254 -17.02 3.34 15.38
C ASN A 254 -18.25 4.08 14.84
N GLN A 255 -18.93 4.80 15.73
CA GLN A 255 -20.07 5.69 15.45
C GLN A 255 -19.64 6.98 14.71
N THR A 256 -18.45 7.02 14.11
CA THR A 256 -17.88 8.22 13.49
C THR A 256 -18.10 8.24 11.97
N ILE A 257 -19.35 8.06 11.54
CA ILE A 257 -19.85 8.70 10.31
C ILE A 257 -20.70 9.89 10.77
N SER A 258 -20.11 10.81 11.52
CA SER A 258 -20.68 12.15 11.66
C SER A 258 -20.15 12.96 10.49
N HIS A 259 -21.02 13.23 9.54
CA HIS A 259 -20.83 14.29 8.55
C HIS A 259 -20.43 15.59 9.27
N SER A 260 -19.27 16.14 8.91
CA SER A 260 -18.93 17.55 9.04
C SER A 260 -17.90 17.89 7.99
#